data_AF-A0AAW2H7U1-F1
#
_entry.id   AF-A0AAW2H7U1-F1
#
_cell.length_a   1.000
_cell.length_b   1.000
_cell.length_c   1.000
_cell.angle_alpha   90.00
_cell.angle_beta   90.00
_cell.angle_gamma   90.00
#
_symmetry.space_group_name_H-M   'P 1'
#
loop_
_entity.id
_entity.type
_entity.pdbx_description
1 polymer ?
#
loop_
_entity_poly.entity_id
_entity_poly.type
_entity_poly.pdbx_seq_one_letter_code
_entity_poly.pdbx_strand_id
1 'polypeptide(L)'
;MREGFNNAWKRCQPIGGKAVSHQASQAADLLWKKGKHVIAENKPSQLYHASFLAGSDTRNNPLDEHGEGDTLGWRELRDMLEDKVVLDQDKIRGPDKVVEEDDVYKRLAASSPHWNINKLRSIVLESVPESKHSAEEVLDIWRDKLERYAPVCTDGRNMEIYIKTLWGIDREAFKGWRMYEASVPATRDLVEAVLVSLQDRPVDAEAYVPELCEALLYCPDRQMAELNMVYSALYAKRDAGSFEYFVENEIATLKRYILDIVVTPGEGTQNVHVQNYWRYELREKLGFKGEYKPRMGTFDQDLFGGQVSNVLDVFYTNFTPKYVVERLAEKINGRKERLMGAGAYLSGRLEDESYKRRVFEFENEEDADRLIPSRIMHSGVEDILERMGILERSVEETSGEESRAGGSGTGVC
;
A
#
# COMPACT_ATOMS: atom_id res chain seq x y z
N MET A 1 -8.55 22.27 -41.57
CA MET A 1 -7.94 21.93 -40.27
C MET A 1 -9.02 22.01 -39.21
N ARG A 2 -9.06 21.07 -38.25
CA ARG A 2 -10.19 20.76 -37.34
C ARG A 2 -11.35 19.96 -37.96
N GLU A 3 -11.05 18.74 -38.39
CA GLU A 3 -11.96 17.60 -38.42
C GLU A 3 -11.07 16.34 -38.43
N GLY A 4 -11.19 15.44 -37.44
CA GLY A 4 -10.28 14.28 -37.36
C GLY A 4 -10.02 13.64 -35.99
N PHE A 5 -10.79 13.92 -34.94
CA PHE A 5 -10.54 13.37 -33.59
C PHE A 5 -11.72 12.62 -32.93
N ASN A 6 -12.84 12.40 -33.65
CA ASN A 6 -14.12 11.98 -33.03
C ASN A 6 -14.57 10.52 -33.26
N ASN A 7 -13.72 9.62 -33.76
CA ASN A 7 -14.14 8.28 -34.22
C ASN A 7 -13.55 7.05 -33.47
N ALA A 8 -13.06 7.21 -32.23
CA ALA A 8 -12.53 6.08 -31.44
C ALA A 8 -13.44 5.60 -30.28
N TRP A 9 -14.51 6.32 -29.92
CA TRP A 9 -15.18 6.17 -28.62
C TRP A 9 -16.63 5.63 -28.68
N LYS A 10 -16.87 4.53 -29.44
CA LYS A 10 -18.24 4.00 -29.66
C LYS A 10 -18.43 2.47 -29.63
N ARG A 11 -17.60 1.71 -28.92
CA ARG A 11 -17.82 0.24 -28.74
C ARG A 11 -17.46 -0.30 -27.36
N CYS A 12 -18.36 -0.12 -26.39
CA CYS A 12 -18.61 -1.03 -25.27
C CYS A 12 -20.07 -0.80 -24.81
N GLN A 13 -20.92 -1.82 -24.88
CA GLN A 13 -22.27 -1.82 -24.28
C GLN A 13 -22.28 -2.76 -23.07
N PRO A 14 -22.95 -2.40 -21.96
CA PRO A 14 -23.18 -3.32 -20.85
C PRO A 14 -24.38 -4.23 -21.11
N ILE A 15 -24.29 -5.48 -20.66
CA ILE A 15 -25.37 -6.47 -20.66
C ILE A 15 -26.02 -6.49 -19.26
N GLY A 16 -27.33 -6.28 -19.16
CA GLY A 16 -28.10 -6.43 -17.89
C GLY A 16 -28.55 -7.87 -17.62
N GLY A 17 -29.23 -8.23 -16.52
CA GLY A 17 -29.78 -7.48 -15.37
C GLY A 17 -30.86 -8.31 -14.64
N LYS A 18 -31.51 -7.75 -13.59
CA LYS A 18 -32.65 -8.29 -12.75
C LYS A 18 -32.29 -9.27 -11.60
N ALA A 19 -33.04 -9.34 -10.48
CA ALA A 19 -34.04 -8.42 -9.87
C ALA A 19 -34.41 -8.83 -8.42
N VAL A 20 -34.46 -7.85 -7.50
CA VAL A 20 -35.08 -7.90 -6.15
C VAL A 20 -35.40 -6.44 -5.74
N SER A 21 -36.53 -6.02 -5.16
CA SER A 21 -37.92 -6.54 -5.16
C SER A 21 -38.90 -5.34 -5.22
N HIS A 22 -40.23 -5.58 -5.30
CA HIS A 22 -41.23 -4.50 -5.51
C HIS A 22 -41.94 -4.00 -4.22
N GLN A 23 -41.70 -4.63 -3.06
CA GLN A 23 -42.46 -4.35 -1.83
C GLN A 23 -41.92 -3.17 -0.99
N ALA A 24 -40.64 -2.83 -1.10
CA ALA A 24 -40.04 -1.71 -0.34
C ALA A 24 -40.59 -0.33 -0.76
N SER A 25 -41.01 -0.19 -2.03
CA SER A 25 -41.47 1.08 -2.61
C SER A 25 -42.68 1.69 -1.88
N GLN A 26 -43.60 0.83 -1.40
CA GLN A 26 -44.88 1.30 -0.83
C GLN A 26 -44.74 1.84 0.61
N ALA A 27 -43.67 1.49 1.33
CA ALA A 27 -43.39 2.03 2.65
C ALA A 27 -42.75 3.43 2.60
N ALA A 28 -41.92 3.69 1.59
CA ALA A 28 -41.22 4.97 1.41
C ALA A 28 -42.19 6.13 1.11
N ASP A 29 -43.16 5.90 0.20
CA ASP A 29 -44.18 6.90 -0.19
C ASP A 29 -45.07 7.38 0.98
N LEU A 30 -45.23 6.55 2.02
CA LEU A 30 -46.02 6.88 3.21
C LEU A 30 -45.24 7.76 4.22
N LEU A 31 -43.92 7.67 4.24
CA LEU A 31 -43.06 8.47 5.13
C LEU A 31 -42.71 9.82 4.50
N TRP A 32 -42.47 9.87 3.18
CA TRP A 32 -42.19 11.11 2.44
C TRP A 32 -43.30 12.17 2.60
N LYS A 33 -44.55 11.74 2.78
CA LYS A 33 -45.72 12.64 2.97
C LYS A 33 -45.80 13.35 4.33
N LYS A 34 -44.90 13.10 5.28
CA LYS A 34 -44.90 13.73 6.61
C LYS A 34 -43.55 14.39 6.92
N GLY A 35 -43.26 15.49 6.21
CA GLY A 35 -42.06 16.29 6.43
C GLY A 35 -41.90 16.77 7.88
N LYS A 36 -40.98 16.14 8.60
CA LYS A 36 -40.35 16.63 9.83
C LYS A 36 -38.89 16.22 9.83
N HIS A 37 -37.99 17.17 10.07
CA HIS A 37 -36.58 16.85 10.32
C HIS A 37 -36.47 16.03 11.61
N VAL A 38 -35.60 15.02 11.59
CA VAL A 38 -35.28 14.19 12.75
C VAL A 38 -33.84 14.50 13.14
N ILE A 39 -33.65 15.11 14.31
CA ILE A 39 -32.33 15.16 14.96
C ILE A 39 -32.20 13.82 15.70
N ALA A 40 -31.26 12.99 15.26
CA ALA A 40 -31.01 11.69 15.85
C ALA A 40 -29.68 11.69 16.63
N GLU A 41 -29.76 11.84 17.95
CA GLU A 41 -28.67 11.44 18.84
C GLU A 41 -28.57 9.91 18.84
N ASN A 42 -27.73 9.34 17.97
CA ASN A 42 -27.56 7.89 17.86
C ASN A 42 -26.14 7.44 18.21
N LYS A 43 -26.06 6.38 19.02
CA LYS A 43 -24.81 5.71 19.40
C LYS A 43 -24.21 4.95 18.19
N PRO A 44 -22.90 4.64 18.19
CA PRO A 44 -22.17 4.24 16.97
C PRO A 44 -22.55 2.93 16.27
N SER A 45 -23.54 2.17 16.76
CA SER A 45 -23.77 0.76 16.36
C SER A 45 -24.97 0.51 15.44
N GLN A 46 -25.61 1.54 14.86
CA GLN A 46 -26.83 1.38 14.04
C GLN A 46 -26.91 2.28 12.78
N LEU A 47 -25.89 2.21 11.90
CA LEU A 47 -25.88 2.91 10.60
C LEU A 47 -25.89 1.95 9.40
N TYR A 48 -26.88 1.05 9.33
CA TYR A 48 -26.95 -0.03 8.32
C TYR A 48 -27.71 0.29 7.02
N HIS A 49 -28.25 1.50 6.82
CA HIS A 49 -28.95 1.86 5.57
C HIS A 49 -28.70 3.32 5.14
N ALA A 50 -28.00 3.50 4.01
CA ALA A 50 -27.66 4.80 3.43
C ALA A 50 -28.89 5.69 3.12
N SER A 51 -30.06 5.10 2.89
CA SER A 51 -31.33 5.82 2.67
C SER A 51 -31.84 6.59 3.89
N PHE A 52 -31.35 6.28 5.11
CA PHE A 52 -31.64 7.07 6.32
C PHE A 52 -30.71 8.27 6.50
N LEU A 53 -29.58 8.34 5.77
CA LEU A 53 -28.56 9.38 5.95
C LEU A 53 -28.72 10.58 5.01
N ALA A 54 -29.54 10.48 3.96
CA ALA A 54 -29.80 11.58 3.04
C ALA A 54 -30.52 12.74 3.76
N GLY A 55 -29.80 13.83 4.02
CA GLY A 55 -30.29 14.97 4.80
C GLY A 55 -29.95 14.94 6.30
N SER A 56 -29.02 14.08 6.73
CA SER A 56 -28.48 14.06 8.09
C SER A 56 -27.36 15.10 8.27
N ASP A 57 -27.45 15.88 9.34
CA ASP A 57 -26.40 16.80 9.77
C ASP A 57 -25.43 16.08 10.71
N THR A 58 -24.17 15.88 10.27
CA THR A 58 -23.15 15.13 11.03
C THR A 58 -22.11 16.02 11.71
N ARG A 59 -22.33 17.35 11.72
CA ARG A 59 -21.43 18.30 12.40
C ARG A 59 -21.30 17.96 13.89
N ASN A 60 -20.08 18.06 14.42
CA ASN A 60 -19.66 17.59 15.76
C ASN A 60 -19.58 16.07 15.99
N ASN A 61 -19.88 15.21 15.00
CA ASN A 61 -19.65 13.77 15.14
C ASN A 61 -18.18 13.43 14.79
N PRO A 62 -17.39 12.76 15.65
CA PRO A 62 -16.07 12.27 15.28
C PRO A 62 -16.18 11.06 14.36
N LEU A 63 -16.08 11.30 13.05
CA LEU A 63 -15.89 10.28 12.03
C LEU A 63 -14.41 10.23 11.64
N ASP A 64 -13.85 9.03 11.55
CA ASP A 64 -12.51 8.80 11.02
C ASP A 64 -12.47 9.03 9.49
N GLU A 65 -11.28 9.12 8.90
CA GLU A 65 -11.15 9.41 7.46
C GLU A 65 -11.65 8.26 6.59
N HIS A 66 -11.40 7.04 7.03
CA HIS A 66 -11.84 5.79 6.44
C HIS A 66 -12.54 4.92 7.49
N GLY A 67 -13.49 4.10 7.06
CA GLY A 67 -14.16 3.13 7.93
C GLY A 67 -13.27 1.95 8.31
N GLU A 68 -13.34 1.52 9.58
CA GLU A 68 -12.78 0.24 10.02
C GLU A 68 -13.88 -0.83 10.12
N GLY A 69 -13.67 -1.98 9.48
CA GLY A 69 -14.59 -3.12 9.50
C GLY A 69 -15.96 -2.80 8.91
N ASP A 70 -17.00 -2.82 9.76
CA ASP A 70 -18.40 -2.54 9.40
C ASP A 70 -18.77 -1.04 9.52
N THR A 71 -17.81 -0.16 9.83
CA THR A 71 -18.04 1.29 9.95
C THR A 71 -17.74 2.03 8.65
N LEU A 72 -18.23 3.27 8.52
CA LEU A 72 -17.94 4.17 7.40
C LEU A 72 -17.24 5.43 7.90
N GLY A 73 -16.14 5.80 7.25
CA GLY A 73 -15.44 7.06 7.47
C GLY A 73 -16.10 8.19 6.69
N TRP A 74 -15.59 9.42 6.85
CA TRP A 74 -16.17 10.57 6.18
C TRP A 74 -15.97 10.54 4.65
N ARG A 75 -14.91 9.88 4.15
CA ARG A 75 -14.69 9.70 2.70
C ARG A 75 -15.74 8.77 2.10
N GLU A 76 -15.96 7.58 2.66
CA GLU A 76 -16.98 6.66 2.14
C GLU A 76 -18.39 7.27 2.21
N LEU A 77 -18.68 8.03 3.28
CA LEU A 77 -19.95 8.75 3.41
C LEU A 77 -20.12 9.86 2.35
N ARG A 78 -19.04 10.55 1.97
CA ARG A 78 -19.06 11.52 0.86
C ARG A 78 -19.28 10.81 -0.48
N ASP A 79 -18.57 9.73 -0.75
CA ASP A 79 -18.66 9.01 -2.03
C ASP A 79 -20.04 8.35 -2.21
N MET A 80 -20.66 7.89 -1.13
CA MET A 80 -21.99 7.25 -1.16
C MET A 80 -23.17 8.24 -1.22
N LEU A 81 -23.01 9.47 -0.74
CA LEU A 81 -24.12 10.41 -0.52
C LEU A 81 -23.90 11.79 -1.18
N GLU A 82 -22.73 12.02 -1.78
CA GLU A 82 -22.35 13.22 -2.53
C GLU A 82 -22.55 14.51 -1.72
N ASP A 83 -23.35 15.43 -2.24
CA ASP A 83 -23.74 16.72 -1.67
C ASP A 83 -24.78 16.61 -0.51
N LYS A 84 -25.28 15.41 -0.22
CA LYS A 84 -26.41 15.18 0.71
C LYS A 84 -25.97 14.96 2.16
N VAL A 85 -24.66 15.06 2.44
CA VAL A 85 -24.04 15.00 3.77
C VAL A 85 -23.25 16.28 4.03
N VAL A 86 -23.60 17.00 5.10
CA VAL A 86 -22.88 18.19 5.53
C VAL A 86 -21.75 17.78 6.47
N LEU A 87 -20.57 17.55 5.89
CA LEU A 87 -19.35 17.30 6.65
C LEU A 87 -18.77 18.59 7.24
N ASP A 88 -18.15 18.46 8.41
CA ASP A 88 -17.44 19.53 9.10
C ASP A 88 -16.12 19.84 8.37
N GLN A 89 -16.10 20.92 7.59
CA GLN A 89 -14.97 21.25 6.71
C GLN A 89 -13.69 21.57 7.48
N ASP A 90 -13.79 21.99 8.76
CA ASP A 90 -12.63 22.30 9.61
C ASP A 90 -11.77 21.06 9.93
N LYS A 91 -12.29 19.84 9.73
CA LYS A 91 -11.53 18.58 9.84
C LYS A 91 -10.89 18.13 8.53
N ILE A 92 -11.37 18.60 7.39
CA ILE A 92 -10.76 18.37 6.09
C ILE A 92 -9.65 19.41 5.95
N ARG A 93 -8.43 19.06 6.36
CA ARG A 93 -7.28 19.97 6.29
C ARG A 93 -6.98 20.34 4.83
N GLY A 94 -7.56 21.44 4.38
CA GLY A 94 -7.30 22.02 3.07
C GLY A 94 -5.85 22.49 2.93
N PRO A 95 -5.40 22.78 1.70
CA PRO A 95 -4.04 23.25 1.41
C PRO A 95 -3.67 24.58 2.10
N ASP A 96 -4.65 25.31 2.62
CA ASP A 96 -4.49 26.65 3.22
C ASP A 96 -3.75 26.67 4.56
N LYS A 97 -3.61 25.52 5.24
CA LYS A 97 -2.78 25.40 6.45
C LYS A 97 -1.56 24.52 6.17
N VAL A 98 -0.44 25.16 5.84
CA VAL A 98 0.86 24.52 5.77
C VAL A 98 1.27 24.05 7.17
N VAL A 99 1.64 22.79 7.29
CA VAL A 99 2.28 22.21 8.46
C VAL A 99 3.79 22.37 8.31
N GLU A 100 4.50 22.78 9.36
CA GLU A 100 5.98 22.80 9.32
C GLU A 100 6.53 21.37 9.42
N GLU A 101 7.51 21.03 8.58
CA GLU A 101 8.10 19.67 8.54
C GLU A 101 8.71 19.26 9.88
N ASP A 102 9.39 20.20 10.56
CA ASP A 102 9.93 20.01 11.91
C ASP A 102 8.85 19.61 12.93
N ASP A 103 7.63 20.15 12.80
CA ASP A 103 6.55 19.86 13.74
C ASP A 103 5.94 18.47 13.49
N VAL A 104 6.00 17.95 12.25
CA VAL A 104 5.68 16.54 11.96
C VAL A 104 6.65 15.63 12.71
N TYR A 105 7.96 15.87 12.60
CA TYR A 105 8.96 15.02 13.26
C TYR A 105 8.98 15.16 14.78
N LYS A 106 8.72 16.36 15.34
CA LYS A 106 8.51 16.54 16.79
C LYS A 106 7.32 15.73 17.31
N ARG A 107 6.19 15.69 16.59
CA ARG A 107 5.03 14.88 16.98
C ARG A 107 5.36 13.39 17.01
N LEU A 108 6.12 12.91 16.03
CA LEU A 108 6.50 11.50 15.95
C LEU A 108 7.44 11.10 17.09
N ALA A 109 8.43 11.94 17.43
CA ALA A 109 9.31 11.71 18.57
C ALA A 109 8.63 11.83 19.94
N ALA A 110 7.40 12.37 20.02
CA ALA A 110 6.67 12.56 21.28
C ALA A 110 5.78 11.36 21.67
N SER A 111 5.56 10.38 20.79
CA SER A 111 4.86 9.13 21.12
C SER A 111 5.80 8.06 21.69
N SER A 112 5.28 7.11 22.46
CA SER A 112 6.01 5.90 22.88
C SER A 112 5.14 4.66 22.58
N PRO A 113 5.63 3.64 21.86
CA PRO A 113 6.86 3.65 21.05
C PRO A 113 6.76 4.63 19.86
N HIS A 114 7.90 5.04 19.31
CA HIS A 114 7.97 5.86 18.09
C HIS A 114 8.94 5.30 17.04
N TRP A 115 8.87 5.86 15.83
CA TRP A 115 9.76 5.51 14.73
C TRP A 115 11.16 6.10 14.91
N ASN A 116 12.19 5.25 14.79
CA ASN A 116 13.51 5.72 14.38
C ASN A 116 13.42 6.16 12.91
N ILE A 117 13.20 7.45 12.68
CA ILE A 117 13.00 8.02 11.33
C ILE A 117 14.19 7.74 10.40
N ASN A 118 15.42 7.69 10.93
CA ASN A 118 16.62 7.44 10.13
C ASN A 118 16.69 5.98 9.66
N LYS A 119 16.43 5.02 10.56
CA LYS A 119 16.32 3.61 10.19
C LYS A 119 15.15 3.38 9.24
N LEU A 120 13.98 3.98 9.49
CA LEU A 120 12.80 3.84 8.64
C LEU A 120 13.01 4.39 7.21
N ARG A 121 13.79 5.47 7.05
CA ARG A 121 14.24 6.00 5.74
C ARG A 121 15.23 5.07 5.03
N SER A 122 16.11 4.40 5.78
CA SER A 122 17.10 3.48 5.20
C SER A 122 16.49 2.19 4.63
N ILE A 123 15.32 1.77 5.15
CA ILE A 123 14.56 0.64 4.63
C ILE A 123 13.99 1.02 3.26
N VAL A 124 14.43 0.36 2.20
CA VAL A 124 13.96 0.58 0.82
C VAL A 124 13.50 -0.74 0.22
N LEU A 125 12.53 -0.69 -0.69
CA LEU A 125 12.25 -1.85 -1.55
C LEU A 125 13.52 -2.21 -2.33
N GLU A 126 13.77 -3.50 -2.53
CA GLU A 126 14.93 -3.94 -3.31
C GLU A 126 14.84 -3.37 -4.74
N SER A 127 16.00 -3.02 -5.30
CA SER A 127 16.05 -2.49 -6.67
C SER A 127 15.86 -3.64 -7.63
N VAL A 128 15.25 -3.32 -8.76
CA VAL A 128 15.37 -4.12 -9.96
C VAL A 128 16.86 -4.38 -10.23
N PRO A 129 17.31 -5.63 -10.40
CA PRO A 129 18.69 -5.90 -10.79
C PRO A 129 18.97 -5.30 -12.17
N GLU A 130 20.13 -4.66 -12.35
CA GLU A 130 20.59 -4.18 -13.65
C GLU A 130 20.53 -5.30 -14.71
N SER A 131 20.14 -4.97 -15.95
CA SER A 131 20.08 -5.91 -17.06
C SER A 131 21.44 -6.60 -17.27
N LYS A 132 21.45 -7.93 -17.31
CA LYS A 132 22.67 -8.72 -17.59
C LYS A 132 22.62 -9.39 -18.95
N HIS A 133 21.44 -9.52 -19.54
CA HIS A 133 21.24 -10.23 -20.79
C HIS A 133 21.36 -9.27 -21.98
N SER A 134 21.91 -9.78 -23.08
CA SER A 134 21.85 -9.13 -24.37
C SER A 134 20.41 -9.08 -24.90
N ALA A 135 20.17 -8.23 -25.89
CA ALA A 135 18.85 -8.11 -26.51
C ALA A 135 18.34 -9.44 -27.07
N GLU A 136 19.22 -10.27 -27.66
CA GLU A 136 18.80 -11.54 -28.25
C GLU A 136 18.44 -12.56 -27.16
N GLU A 137 19.20 -12.64 -26.06
CA GLU A 137 18.84 -13.52 -24.92
C GLU A 137 17.48 -13.16 -24.30
N VAL A 138 17.14 -11.86 -24.21
CA VAL A 138 15.81 -11.42 -23.74
C VAL A 138 14.71 -11.69 -24.78
N LEU A 139 15.02 -11.57 -26.07
CA LEU A 139 14.11 -11.92 -27.15
C LEU A 139 13.85 -13.44 -27.24
N ASP A 140 14.85 -14.26 -26.97
CA ASP A 140 14.73 -15.72 -26.94
C ASP A 140 13.86 -16.16 -25.75
N ILE A 141 14.04 -15.55 -24.55
CA ILE A 141 13.10 -15.73 -23.43
C ILE A 141 11.67 -15.36 -23.83
N TRP A 142 11.48 -14.24 -24.54
CA TRP A 142 10.16 -13.84 -25.03
C TRP A 142 9.58 -14.91 -25.98
N ARG A 143 10.24 -15.20 -27.09
CA ARG A 143 9.74 -16.08 -28.17
C ARG A 143 9.53 -17.51 -27.70
N ASP A 144 10.51 -18.11 -27.03
CA ASP A 144 10.51 -19.54 -26.72
C ASP A 144 9.62 -19.88 -25.51
N LYS A 145 9.40 -18.93 -24.60
CA LYS A 145 8.76 -19.20 -23.30
C LYS A 145 7.45 -18.44 -23.09
N LEU A 146 7.38 -17.18 -23.52
CA LEU A 146 6.34 -16.24 -23.07
C LEU A 146 5.35 -15.80 -24.17
N GLU A 147 5.77 -15.72 -25.43
CA GLU A 147 4.94 -15.20 -26.53
C GLU A 147 3.62 -15.95 -26.70
N ARG A 148 3.60 -17.25 -26.42
CA ARG A 148 2.39 -18.09 -26.46
C ARG A 148 1.26 -17.65 -25.52
N TYR A 149 1.57 -16.83 -24.50
CA TYR A 149 0.59 -16.24 -23.57
C TYR A 149 0.15 -14.83 -23.98
N ALA A 150 0.78 -14.24 -25.01
CA ALA A 150 0.49 -12.89 -25.44
C ALA A 150 -0.84 -12.80 -26.19
N PRO A 151 -1.66 -11.76 -25.95
CA PRO A 151 -2.81 -11.48 -26.79
C PRO A 151 -2.36 -11.12 -28.22
N VAL A 152 -3.13 -11.54 -29.22
CA VAL A 152 -2.81 -11.28 -30.64
C VAL A 152 -2.90 -9.78 -30.93
N CYS A 153 -1.75 -9.11 -31.02
CA CYS A 153 -1.65 -7.70 -31.36
C CYS A 153 -1.31 -7.49 -32.84
N THR A 154 -2.16 -6.76 -33.57
CA THR A 154 -2.08 -6.60 -35.04
C THR A 154 -1.57 -5.24 -35.52
N ASP A 155 -1.33 -4.28 -34.61
CA ASP A 155 -0.97 -2.90 -34.95
C ASP A 155 0.54 -2.58 -34.83
N GLY A 156 1.35 -3.54 -34.40
CA GLY A 156 2.80 -3.40 -34.21
C GLY A 156 3.23 -3.00 -32.79
N ARG A 157 2.31 -2.94 -31.82
CA ARG A 157 2.62 -2.76 -30.39
C ARG A 157 2.76 -4.12 -29.69
N ASN A 158 3.75 -4.92 -30.11
CA ASN A 158 4.09 -6.19 -29.46
C ASN A 158 5.37 -6.07 -28.60
N MET A 159 5.57 -7.04 -27.71
CA MET A 159 6.69 -7.04 -26.76
C MET A 159 8.05 -7.16 -27.45
N GLU A 160 8.17 -7.95 -28.53
CA GLU A 160 9.43 -8.06 -29.29
C GLU A 160 9.90 -6.70 -29.85
N ILE A 161 9.00 -5.92 -30.47
CA ILE A 161 9.34 -4.58 -30.98
C ILE A 161 9.68 -3.63 -29.83
N TYR A 162 9.02 -3.77 -28.68
CA TYR A 162 9.31 -2.98 -27.48
C TYR A 162 10.70 -3.29 -26.89
N ILE A 163 11.07 -4.58 -26.76
CA ILE A 163 12.41 -5.03 -26.37
C ILE A 163 13.46 -4.46 -27.34
N LYS A 164 13.26 -4.63 -28.66
CA LYS A 164 14.16 -4.06 -29.69
C LYS A 164 14.32 -2.54 -29.59
N THR A 165 13.27 -1.84 -29.17
CA THR A 165 13.30 -0.38 -28.94
C THR A 165 14.12 -0.02 -27.70
N LEU A 166 13.91 -0.72 -26.57
CA LEU A 166 14.62 -0.47 -25.31
C LEU A 166 16.14 -0.77 -25.42
N TRP A 167 16.54 -1.81 -26.15
CA TRP A 167 17.94 -2.10 -26.45
C TRP A 167 18.50 -1.28 -27.63
N GLY A 168 17.71 -0.39 -28.24
CA GLY A 168 18.16 0.54 -29.28
C GLY A 168 18.45 -0.09 -30.65
N ILE A 169 17.98 -1.32 -30.91
CA ILE A 169 18.14 -2.03 -32.19
C ILE A 169 17.30 -1.37 -33.29
N ASP A 170 16.03 -1.11 -32.99
CA ASP A 170 15.11 -0.40 -33.89
C ASP A 170 14.21 0.51 -33.04
N ARG A 171 14.63 1.77 -32.90
CA ARG A 171 13.89 2.79 -32.14
C ARG A 171 12.63 3.27 -32.84
N GLU A 172 12.50 3.06 -34.15
CA GLU A 172 11.41 3.63 -34.96
C GLU A 172 10.26 2.64 -35.21
N ALA A 173 10.52 1.34 -35.13
CA ALA A 173 9.48 0.31 -35.27
C ALA A 173 8.35 0.40 -34.23
N PHE A 174 8.62 0.85 -32.99
CA PHE A 174 7.58 0.96 -31.97
C PHE A 174 6.69 2.19 -32.18
N LYS A 175 5.40 1.91 -32.46
CA LYS A 175 4.35 2.89 -32.77
C LYS A 175 3.53 3.33 -31.55
N GLY A 176 3.85 2.83 -30.35
CA GLY A 176 3.21 3.22 -29.10
C GLY A 176 3.89 4.42 -28.43
N TRP A 177 3.52 4.67 -27.17
CA TRP A 177 4.22 5.63 -26.31
C TRP A 177 5.63 5.13 -26.02
N ARG A 178 6.65 5.84 -26.51
CA ARG A 178 8.05 5.50 -26.24
C ARG A 178 8.47 5.99 -24.85
N MET A 179 9.25 5.18 -24.14
CA MET A 179 9.88 5.62 -22.89
C MET A 179 10.76 6.85 -23.09
N TYR A 180 10.84 7.69 -22.06
CA TYR A 180 11.79 8.79 -22.03
C TYR A 180 13.22 8.24 -22.03
N GLU A 181 14.13 8.84 -22.79
CA GLU A 181 15.51 8.33 -22.96
C GLU A 181 16.26 8.13 -21.64
N ALA A 182 16.07 9.04 -20.67
CA ALA A 182 16.64 8.93 -19.32
C ALA A 182 16.06 7.77 -18.48
N SER A 183 14.90 7.22 -18.85
CA SER A 183 14.22 6.12 -18.16
C SER A 183 14.45 4.76 -18.82
N VAL A 184 14.90 4.73 -20.08
CA VAL A 184 15.14 3.49 -20.85
C VAL A 184 15.99 2.45 -20.09
N PRO A 185 17.08 2.81 -19.38
CA PRO A 185 17.86 1.83 -18.61
C PRO A 185 17.02 1.13 -17.54
N ALA A 186 16.36 1.90 -16.66
CA ALA A 186 15.51 1.33 -15.60
C ALA A 186 14.33 0.51 -16.17
N THR A 187 13.75 0.92 -17.30
CA THR A 187 12.68 0.14 -17.96
C THR A 187 13.22 -1.16 -18.56
N ARG A 188 14.39 -1.13 -19.18
CA ARG A 188 15.08 -2.31 -19.74
C ARG A 188 15.39 -3.34 -18.65
N ASP A 189 15.99 -2.88 -17.56
CA ASP A 189 16.33 -3.70 -16.40
C ASP A 189 15.07 -4.37 -15.81
N LEU A 190 13.97 -3.62 -15.72
CA LEU A 190 12.69 -4.08 -15.18
C LEU A 190 11.96 -5.05 -16.12
N VAL A 191 11.99 -4.81 -17.44
CA VAL A 191 11.49 -5.76 -18.45
C VAL A 191 12.28 -7.07 -18.38
N GLU A 192 13.61 -7.03 -18.34
CA GLU A 192 14.44 -8.23 -18.19
C GLU A 192 14.10 -8.98 -16.90
N ALA A 193 14.08 -8.30 -15.76
CA ALA A 193 13.84 -8.91 -14.46
C ALA A 193 12.46 -9.58 -14.35
N VAL A 194 11.43 -9.02 -15.01
CA VAL A 194 10.10 -9.63 -15.13
C VAL A 194 10.12 -10.85 -16.05
N LEU A 195 10.64 -10.73 -17.28
CA LEU A 195 10.63 -11.84 -18.24
C LEU A 195 11.46 -13.03 -17.75
N VAL A 196 12.66 -12.78 -17.20
CA VAL A 196 13.52 -13.78 -16.55
C VAL A 196 12.80 -14.46 -15.38
N SER A 197 11.97 -13.72 -14.62
CA SER A 197 11.19 -14.30 -13.53
C SER A 197 10.01 -15.14 -14.01
N LEU A 198 9.42 -14.84 -15.17
CA LEU A 198 8.26 -15.54 -15.72
C LEU A 198 8.61 -16.81 -16.51
N GLN A 199 9.82 -16.91 -17.07
CA GLN A 199 10.18 -17.92 -18.08
C GLN A 199 9.89 -19.38 -17.70
N ASP A 200 10.04 -19.73 -16.42
CA ASP A 200 9.81 -21.08 -15.87
C ASP A 200 8.54 -21.17 -15.00
N ARG A 201 7.67 -20.14 -15.04
CA ARG A 201 6.49 -20.00 -14.19
C ARG A 201 5.20 -19.90 -15.02
N PRO A 202 4.75 -21.00 -15.67
CA PRO A 202 3.69 -20.95 -16.68
C PRO A 202 2.36 -20.37 -16.16
N VAL A 203 2.00 -20.61 -14.90
CA VAL A 203 0.78 -20.07 -14.27
C VAL A 203 0.89 -18.56 -14.04
N ASP A 204 2.06 -18.07 -13.62
CA ASP A 204 2.29 -16.63 -13.48
C ASP A 204 2.39 -15.96 -14.86
N ALA A 205 2.96 -16.63 -15.87
CA ALA A 205 3.04 -16.12 -17.24
C ALA A 205 1.66 -15.98 -17.88
N GLU A 206 0.76 -16.94 -17.69
CA GLU A 206 -0.63 -16.87 -18.18
C GLU A 206 -1.40 -15.70 -17.58
N ALA A 207 -1.15 -15.36 -16.30
CA ALA A 207 -1.75 -14.19 -15.65
C ALA A 207 -1.12 -12.86 -16.11
N TYR A 208 0.21 -12.73 -16.07
CA TYR A 208 0.89 -11.44 -16.19
C TYR A 208 1.31 -11.06 -17.62
N VAL A 209 1.52 -12.01 -18.55
CA VAL A 209 1.91 -11.64 -19.93
C VAL A 209 0.85 -10.80 -20.65
N PRO A 210 -0.47 -11.07 -20.53
CA PRO A 210 -1.50 -10.18 -21.06
C PRO A 210 -1.45 -8.76 -20.49
N GLU A 211 -1.31 -8.63 -19.16
CA GLU A 211 -1.18 -7.33 -18.46
C GLU A 211 0.06 -6.56 -18.93
N LEU A 212 1.20 -7.23 -19.10
CA LEU A 212 2.43 -6.65 -19.63
C LEU A 212 2.29 -6.16 -21.08
N CYS A 213 1.55 -6.89 -21.92
CA CYS A 213 1.26 -6.45 -23.29
C CYS A 213 0.30 -5.26 -23.33
N GLU A 214 -0.69 -5.20 -22.42
CA GLU A 214 -1.57 -4.04 -22.26
C GLU A 214 -0.79 -2.82 -21.75
N ALA A 215 0.18 -3.02 -20.85
CA ALA A 215 0.99 -1.94 -20.29
C ALA A 215 1.68 -1.09 -21.38
N LEU A 216 2.14 -1.74 -22.47
CA LEU A 216 2.77 -1.10 -23.63
C LEU A 216 1.90 -0.06 -24.35
N LEU A 217 0.59 -0.07 -24.11
CA LEU A 217 -0.37 0.86 -24.70
C LEU A 217 -0.44 2.20 -23.94
N TYR A 218 -0.02 2.23 -22.67
CA TYR A 218 -0.11 3.39 -21.80
C TYR A 218 1.05 4.38 -21.96
N CYS A 219 0.96 5.54 -21.31
CA CYS A 219 2.05 6.51 -21.19
C CYS A 219 3.27 5.94 -20.41
N PRO A 220 4.48 6.54 -20.54
CA PRO A 220 5.69 6.05 -19.87
C PRO A 220 5.57 5.92 -18.35
N ASP A 221 4.91 6.87 -17.67
CA ASP A 221 4.67 6.82 -16.23
C ASP A 221 3.85 5.57 -15.82
N ARG A 222 2.84 5.19 -16.63
CA ARG A 222 1.99 4.03 -16.36
C ARG A 222 2.66 2.73 -16.80
N GLN A 223 3.39 2.71 -17.92
CA GLN A 223 4.25 1.57 -18.30
C GLN A 223 5.17 1.16 -17.14
N MET A 224 5.86 2.12 -16.54
CA MET A 224 6.72 1.87 -15.38
C MET A 224 5.95 1.41 -14.15
N ALA A 225 4.75 1.94 -13.89
CA ALA A 225 3.93 1.52 -12.76
C ALA A 225 3.46 0.06 -12.87
N GLU A 226 2.97 -0.36 -14.04
CA GLU A 226 2.52 -1.73 -14.31
C GLU A 226 3.70 -2.72 -14.24
N LEU A 227 4.80 -2.41 -14.91
CA LEU A 227 6.01 -3.22 -14.88
C LEU A 227 6.52 -3.42 -13.43
N ASN A 228 6.50 -2.37 -12.60
CA ASN A 228 6.86 -2.45 -11.18
C ASN A 228 5.84 -3.25 -10.36
N MET A 229 4.55 -3.18 -10.69
CA MET A 229 3.51 -3.97 -10.01
C MET A 229 3.73 -5.46 -10.27
N VAL A 230 3.89 -5.85 -11.55
CA VAL A 230 4.16 -7.25 -11.94
C VAL A 230 5.46 -7.75 -11.30
N TYR A 231 6.54 -6.96 -11.36
CA TYR A 231 7.80 -7.32 -10.71
C TYR A 231 7.63 -7.53 -9.20
N SER A 232 6.96 -6.61 -8.50
CA SER A 232 6.70 -6.71 -7.06
C SER A 232 5.88 -7.96 -6.70
N ALA A 233 4.86 -8.29 -7.51
CA ALA A 233 4.02 -9.47 -7.32
C ALA A 233 4.77 -10.79 -7.54
N LEU A 234 5.70 -10.82 -8.50
CA LEU A 234 6.58 -11.97 -8.75
C LEU A 234 7.67 -12.10 -7.68
N TYR A 235 8.18 -10.98 -7.17
CA TYR A 235 9.21 -10.91 -6.15
C TYR A 235 8.69 -11.31 -4.77
N ALA A 236 7.49 -10.87 -4.38
CA ALA A 236 6.82 -11.27 -3.12
C ALA A 236 6.50 -12.78 -3.01
N LYS A 237 6.68 -13.54 -4.11
CA LYS A 237 6.60 -15.01 -4.15
C LYS A 237 7.96 -15.71 -3.98
N ARG A 238 9.07 -14.97 -3.78
CA ARG A 238 10.41 -15.52 -3.50
C ARG A 238 10.66 -15.55 -1.99
N ASP A 239 10.67 -16.74 -1.37
CA ASP A 239 11.01 -16.93 0.05
C ASP A 239 12.54 -17.02 0.29
N ALA A 240 13.34 -16.22 -0.43
CA ALA A 240 14.80 -16.38 -0.52
C ALA A 240 15.63 -15.44 0.38
N GLY A 241 15.01 -14.77 1.36
CA GLY A 241 15.65 -13.77 2.23
C GLY A 241 15.79 -14.21 3.69
N SER A 242 16.50 -13.41 4.49
CA SER A 242 16.49 -13.55 5.95
C SER A 242 15.16 -13.07 6.56
N PHE A 243 14.93 -13.35 7.84
CA PHE A 243 13.71 -12.89 8.52
C PHE A 243 13.66 -11.35 8.64
N GLU A 244 14.80 -10.72 8.92
CA GLU A 244 14.98 -9.27 8.94
C GLU A 244 14.68 -8.66 7.58
N TYR A 245 15.21 -9.25 6.51
CA TYR A 245 14.94 -8.83 5.14
C TYR A 245 13.44 -8.89 4.82
N PHE A 246 12.76 -9.96 5.24
CA PHE A 246 11.30 -10.08 5.10
C PHE A 246 10.55 -8.94 5.83
N VAL A 247 10.93 -8.61 7.07
CA VAL A 247 10.33 -7.51 7.85
C VAL A 247 10.58 -6.16 7.18
N GLU A 248 11.82 -5.87 6.74
CA GLU A 248 12.15 -4.63 6.03
C GLU A 248 11.37 -4.50 4.71
N ASN A 249 11.19 -5.59 3.97
CA ASN A 249 10.45 -5.58 2.71
C ASN A 249 8.93 -5.39 2.89
N GLU A 250 8.30 -6.00 3.90
CA GLU A 250 6.88 -5.73 4.21
C GLU A 250 6.70 -4.28 4.71
N ILE A 251 7.63 -3.73 5.53
CA ILE A 251 7.63 -2.31 5.91
C ILE A 251 7.73 -1.40 4.68
N ALA A 252 8.67 -1.67 3.77
CA ALA A 252 8.83 -0.89 2.55
C ALA A 252 7.58 -0.95 1.64
N THR A 253 6.92 -2.11 1.59
CA THR A 253 5.63 -2.32 0.90
C THR A 253 4.52 -1.50 1.56
N LEU A 254 4.40 -1.51 2.89
CA LEU A 254 3.39 -0.73 3.62
C LEU A 254 3.61 0.78 3.46
N LYS A 255 4.86 1.26 3.44
CA LYS A 255 5.17 2.69 3.16
C LYS A 255 4.66 3.11 1.79
N ARG A 256 4.85 2.27 0.77
CA ARG A 256 4.34 2.56 -0.58
C ARG A 256 2.81 2.56 -0.60
N TYR A 257 2.18 1.55 -0.01
CA TYR A 257 0.72 1.41 0.06
C TYR A 257 0.04 2.60 0.76
N ILE A 258 0.52 3.00 1.94
CA ILE A 258 -0.03 4.15 2.67
C ILE A 258 0.19 5.45 1.90
N LEU A 259 1.37 5.68 1.31
CA LEU A 259 1.58 6.87 0.48
C LEU A 259 0.60 6.90 -0.70
N ASP A 260 0.44 5.78 -1.40
CA ASP A 260 -0.45 5.68 -2.57
C ASP A 260 -1.89 6.01 -2.20
N ILE A 261 -2.41 5.54 -1.06
CA ILE A 261 -3.74 5.90 -0.56
C ILE A 261 -3.83 7.39 -0.24
N VAL A 262 -2.88 7.91 0.56
CA VAL A 262 -2.89 9.30 1.05
C VAL A 262 -2.91 10.31 -0.10
N VAL A 263 -2.18 10.04 -1.19
CA VAL A 263 -2.05 10.97 -2.33
C VAL A 263 -3.04 10.70 -3.46
N THR A 264 -3.81 9.62 -3.42
CA THR A 264 -4.76 9.31 -4.50
C THR A 264 -6.05 10.13 -4.35
N PRO A 265 -6.42 10.97 -5.34
CA PRO A 265 -7.70 11.65 -5.37
C PRO A 265 -8.85 10.66 -5.66
N GLY A 266 -9.96 10.78 -4.91
CA GLY A 266 -11.10 9.85 -5.01
C GLY A 266 -11.76 9.81 -6.40
N GLU A 267 -11.90 10.96 -7.06
CA GLU A 267 -12.50 11.08 -8.40
C GLU A 267 -11.46 11.18 -9.54
N GLY A 268 -10.19 10.90 -9.27
CA GLY A 268 -9.11 11.09 -10.23
C GLY A 268 -9.05 10.03 -11.32
N THR A 269 -8.78 10.48 -12.55
CA THR A 269 -8.48 9.59 -13.69
C THR A 269 -6.98 9.42 -13.94
N GLN A 270 -6.13 10.24 -13.29
CA GLN A 270 -4.68 10.28 -13.52
C GLN A 270 -3.88 9.82 -12.29
N ASN A 271 -4.47 8.98 -11.42
CA ASN A 271 -3.93 8.59 -10.11
C ASN A 271 -2.49 8.07 -10.18
N VAL A 272 -2.12 7.34 -11.24
CA VAL A 272 -0.75 6.86 -11.46
C VAL A 272 0.28 7.99 -11.55
N HIS A 273 -0.08 9.13 -12.14
CA HIS A 273 0.78 10.30 -12.28
C HIS A 273 0.97 11.00 -10.94
N VAL A 274 -0.12 11.17 -10.17
CA VAL A 274 -0.08 11.73 -8.81
C VAL A 274 0.75 10.85 -7.87
N GLN A 275 0.54 9.53 -7.89
CA GLN A 275 1.33 8.55 -7.12
C GLN A 275 2.81 8.58 -7.51
N ASN A 276 3.14 8.54 -8.80
CA ASN A 276 4.53 8.55 -9.26
C ASN A 276 5.23 9.88 -8.90
N TYR A 277 4.54 11.01 -9.03
CA TYR A 277 5.04 12.32 -8.59
C TYR A 277 5.40 12.29 -7.11
N TRP A 278 4.47 11.92 -6.24
CA TRP A 278 4.70 11.93 -4.80
C TRP A 278 5.71 10.89 -4.32
N ARG A 279 5.75 9.69 -4.91
CA ARG A 279 6.81 8.69 -4.66
C ARG A 279 8.20 9.26 -5.00
N TYR A 280 8.32 10.02 -6.10
CA TYR A 280 9.59 10.64 -6.50
C TYR A 280 9.98 11.81 -5.61
N GLU A 281 9.07 12.73 -5.29
CA GLU A 281 9.37 13.90 -4.45
C GLU A 281 9.68 13.51 -2.99
N LEU A 282 9.00 12.49 -2.45
CA LEU A 282 9.22 12.02 -1.07
C LEU A 282 10.29 10.94 -0.93
N ARG A 283 10.96 10.53 -2.01
CA ARG A 283 11.88 9.38 -2.04
C ARG A 283 12.94 9.40 -0.93
N GLU A 284 13.57 10.55 -0.68
CA GLU A 284 14.62 10.70 0.34
C GLU A 284 14.04 10.75 1.77
N LYS A 285 12.80 11.26 1.89
CA LYS A 285 12.14 11.49 3.19
C LYS A 285 11.43 10.24 3.72
N LEU A 286 10.97 9.37 2.82
CA LEU A 286 10.25 8.13 3.13
C LEU A 286 10.99 6.85 2.74
N GLY A 287 12.14 6.92 2.07
CA GLY A 287 12.92 5.74 1.67
C GLY A 287 12.31 5.00 0.48
N PHE A 288 12.21 5.66 -0.67
CA PHE A 288 11.90 5.05 -1.96
C PHE A 288 13.09 5.19 -2.92
N LYS A 289 13.20 4.31 -3.91
CA LYS A 289 14.24 4.41 -4.94
C LYS A 289 13.83 5.40 -6.03
N GLY A 290 14.69 6.38 -6.29
CA GLY A 290 14.48 7.47 -7.24
C GLY A 290 14.73 7.14 -8.71
N GLU A 291 14.65 5.86 -9.09
CA GLU A 291 15.06 5.34 -10.42
C GLU A 291 14.23 5.92 -11.58
N TYR A 292 13.01 6.40 -11.29
CA TYR A 292 12.13 7.01 -12.28
C TYR A 292 11.68 8.42 -11.84
N LYS A 293 12.10 9.45 -12.60
CA LYS A 293 11.52 10.79 -12.49
C LYS A 293 10.32 10.91 -13.44
N PRO A 294 9.08 11.05 -12.94
CA PRO A 294 7.91 11.29 -13.78
C PRO A 294 8.02 12.65 -14.47
N ARG A 295 7.45 12.75 -15.67
CA ARG A 295 7.48 13.99 -16.47
C ARG A 295 6.11 14.60 -16.73
N MET A 296 5.02 13.88 -16.46
CA MET A 296 3.67 14.33 -16.76
C MET A 296 3.03 15.18 -15.63
N GLY A 297 3.72 15.32 -14.49
CA GLY A 297 3.22 16.07 -13.33
C GLY A 297 2.01 15.37 -12.68
N THR A 298 1.09 16.16 -12.14
CA THR A 298 -0.10 15.66 -11.42
C THR A 298 -1.43 15.95 -12.14
N PHE A 299 -1.39 16.59 -13.32
CA PHE A 299 -2.57 17.04 -14.07
C PHE A 299 -3.60 17.83 -13.23
N ASP A 300 -3.11 18.66 -12.32
CA ASP A 300 -3.90 19.45 -11.36
C ASP A 300 -4.77 18.59 -10.39
N GLN A 301 -4.49 17.29 -10.28
CA GLN A 301 -5.18 16.35 -9.38
C GLN A 301 -4.41 16.13 -8.04
N ASP A 302 -3.49 17.03 -7.69
CA ASP A 302 -2.73 16.97 -6.45
C ASP A 302 -3.52 17.56 -5.27
N LEU A 303 -3.97 16.68 -4.37
CA LEU A 303 -4.71 17.03 -3.14
C LEU A 303 -3.94 18.00 -2.22
N PHE A 304 -2.60 18.03 -2.31
CA PHE A 304 -1.74 18.77 -1.40
C PHE A 304 -1.12 20.02 -2.00
N GLY A 305 -1.36 20.33 -3.28
CA GLY A 305 -0.83 21.53 -3.95
C GLY A 305 0.69 21.68 -3.85
N GLY A 306 1.43 20.58 -3.92
CA GLY A 306 2.89 20.52 -3.77
C GLY A 306 3.42 20.60 -2.33
N GLN A 307 2.56 20.66 -1.31
CA GLN A 307 2.98 20.81 0.10
C GLN A 307 3.47 19.48 0.71
N VAL A 308 4.76 19.21 0.51
CA VAL A 308 5.49 18.02 1.00
C VAL A 308 5.22 17.72 2.48
N SER A 309 5.25 18.73 3.35
CA SER A 309 5.04 18.57 4.79
C SER A 309 3.62 18.14 5.16
N ASN A 310 2.61 18.57 4.40
CA ASN A 310 1.23 18.14 4.58
C ASN A 310 1.06 16.67 4.18
N VAL A 311 1.72 16.21 3.11
CA VAL A 311 1.73 14.78 2.75
C VAL A 311 2.40 13.95 3.83
N LEU A 312 3.54 14.40 4.37
CA LEU A 312 4.23 13.70 5.47
C LEU A 312 3.36 13.61 6.73
N ASP A 313 2.64 14.67 7.08
CA ASP A 313 1.76 14.66 8.26
C ASP A 313 0.63 13.64 8.13
N VAL A 314 -0.07 13.62 6.99
CA VAL A 314 -1.14 12.64 6.74
C VAL A 314 -0.56 11.23 6.58
N PHE A 315 0.59 11.09 5.92
CA PHE A 315 1.31 9.82 5.79
C PHE A 315 1.62 9.21 7.15
N TYR A 316 2.27 9.95 8.06
CA TYR A 316 2.64 9.41 9.36
C TYR A 316 1.48 9.32 10.36
N THR A 317 0.39 10.07 10.15
CA THR A 317 -0.88 9.85 10.87
C THR A 317 -1.47 8.47 10.57
N ASN A 318 -1.28 7.96 9.34
CA ASN A 318 -1.72 6.62 8.92
C ASN A 318 -0.65 5.53 9.16
N PHE A 319 0.63 5.85 8.89
CA PHE A 319 1.78 4.96 9.06
C PHE A 319 2.27 4.98 10.53
N THR A 320 1.45 4.47 11.44
CA THR A 320 1.77 4.42 12.88
C THR A 320 2.48 3.12 13.29
N PRO A 321 3.27 3.11 14.39
CA PRO A 321 3.83 1.87 14.94
C PRO A 321 2.78 0.78 15.15
N LYS A 322 1.62 1.13 15.74
CA LYS A 322 0.49 0.22 15.97
C LYS A 322 0.03 -0.44 14.67
N TYR A 323 -0.22 0.35 13.62
CA TYR A 323 -0.69 -0.16 12.33
C TYR A 323 0.32 -1.14 11.70
N VAL A 324 1.61 -0.80 11.72
CA VAL A 324 2.66 -1.67 11.16
C VAL A 324 2.86 -2.94 11.97
N VAL A 325 2.80 -2.86 13.31
CA VAL A 325 2.84 -4.02 14.22
C VAL A 325 1.71 -5.00 13.92
N GLU A 326 0.49 -4.49 13.75
CA GLU A 326 -0.69 -5.29 13.41
C GLU A 326 -0.53 -5.96 12.03
N ARG A 327 -0.16 -5.20 10.99
CA ARG A 327 0.06 -5.75 9.64
C ARG A 327 1.21 -6.76 9.59
N LEU A 328 2.31 -6.54 10.30
CA LEU A 328 3.40 -7.52 10.38
C LEU A 328 2.97 -8.78 11.15
N ALA A 329 2.20 -8.65 12.22
CA ALA A 329 1.64 -9.81 12.93
C ALA A 329 0.74 -10.65 12.01
N GLU A 330 -0.15 -10.04 11.23
CA GLU A 330 -0.93 -10.74 10.19
C GLU A 330 -0.02 -11.48 9.19
N LYS A 331 1.01 -10.80 8.66
CA LYS A 331 1.92 -11.33 7.63
C LYS A 331 2.85 -12.43 8.12
N ILE A 332 3.23 -12.42 9.38
CA ILE A 332 4.03 -13.47 10.04
C ILE A 332 3.14 -14.68 10.32
N ASN A 333 1.99 -14.47 10.95
CA ASN A 333 1.06 -15.56 11.31
C ASN A 333 0.44 -16.24 10.07
N GLY A 334 0.35 -15.53 8.93
CA GLY A 334 -0.15 -16.08 7.67
C GLY A 334 0.74 -17.12 6.98
N ARG A 335 1.98 -17.37 7.44
CA ARG A 335 2.84 -18.48 6.94
C ARG A 335 3.69 -19.09 8.05
N LYS A 336 3.68 -20.41 8.15
CA LYS A 336 4.42 -21.15 9.20
C LYS A 336 5.92 -20.85 9.17
N GLU A 337 6.50 -20.72 7.99
CA GLU A 337 7.93 -20.44 7.77
C GLU A 337 8.33 -19.09 8.36
N ARG A 338 7.47 -18.07 8.23
CA ARG A 338 7.68 -16.73 8.77
C ARG A 338 7.56 -16.72 10.29
N LEU A 339 6.57 -17.44 10.83
CA LEU A 339 6.39 -17.60 12.28
C LEU A 339 7.57 -18.33 12.92
N MET A 340 8.07 -19.41 12.30
CA MET A 340 9.31 -20.08 12.74
C MET A 340 10.54 -19.16 12.64
N GLY A 341 10.62 -18.33 11.59
CA GLY A 341 11.67 -17.31 11.46
C GLY A 341 11.65 -16.28 12.59
N ALA A 342 10.47 -15.82 12.99
CA ALA A 342 10.30 -14.93 14.13
C ALA A 342 10.72 -15.60 15.45
N GLY A 343 10.35 -16.88 15.66
CA GLY A 343 10.79 -17.68 16.79
C GLY A 343 12.31 -17.81 16.87
N ALA A 344 12.96 -18.10 15.73
CA ALA A 344 14.42 -18.15 15.63
C ALA A 344 15.08 -16.79 15.95
N TYR A 345 14.53 -15.69 15.44
CA TYR A 345 15.04 -14.33 15.68
C TYR A 345 14.93 -13.91 17.16
N LEU A 346 13.83 -14.26 17.84
CA LEU A 346 13.61 -13.93 19.24
C LEU A 346 14.25 -14.92 20.24
N SER A 347 14.73 -16.07 19.77
CA SER A 347 15.17 -17.23 20.54
C SER A 347 16.03 -16.93 21.78
N GLY A 348 16.97 -15.99 21.68
CA GLY A 348 17.89 -15.62 22.77
C GLY A 348 17.25 -15.04 24.05
N ARG A 349 15.92 -14.92 24.14
CA ARG A 349 15.17 -14.60 25.38
C ARG A 349 14.05 -15.58 25.71
N LEU A 350 13.84 -16.65 24.93
CA LEU A 350 12.71 -17.58 25.10
C LEU A 350 12.86 -18.57 26.28
N GLU A 351 14.00 -18.56 26.97
CA GLU A 351 14.18 -19.27 28.25
C GLU A 351 13.40 -18.64 29.42
N ASP A 352 13.01 -17.36 29.30
CA ASP A 352 12.11 -16.70 30.24
C ASP A 352 10.65 -16.99 29.85
N GLU A 353 9.95 -17.82 30.63
CA GLU A 353 8.54 -18.16 30.43
C GLU A 353 7.62 -16.93 30.33
N SER A 354 7.89 -15.88 31.11
CA SER A 354 7.07 -14.67 31.14
C SER A 354 7.25 -13.86 29.85
N TYR A 355 8.49 -13.75 29.37
CA TYR A 355 8.80 -13.19 28.06
C TYR A 355 8.19 -14.05 26.94
N LYS A 356 8.41 -15.37 26.96
CA LYS A 356 7.95 -16.33 25.94
C LYS A 356 6.44 -16.22 25.71
N ARG A 357 5.63 -16.25 26.78
CA ARG A 357 4.16 -16.13 26.71
C ARG A 357 3.67 -14.71 26.45
N ARG A 358 4.51 -13.69 26.66
CA ARG A 358 4.23 -12.31 26.26
C ARG A 358 4.38 -12.12 24.75
N VAL A 359 5.31 -12.82 24.09
CA VAL A 359 5.60 -12.63 22.65
C VAL A 359 4.95 -13.68 21.73
N PHE A 360 4.66 -14.89 22.23
CA PHE A 360 4.07 -15.98 21.45
C PHE A 360 2.86 -16.64 22.16
N GLU A 361 1.92 -17.09 21.34
CA GLU A 361 0.84 -18.02 21.70
C GLU A 361 1.25 -19.45 21.29
N PHE A 362 0.77 -20.45 22.04
CA PHE A 362 1.04 -21.88 21.82
C PHE A 362 -0.27 -22.65 21.98
N GLU A 363 -0.47 -23.72 21.19
CA GLU A 363 -1.68 -24.56 21.28
C GLU A 363 -1.75 -25.36 22.59
N ASN A 364 -0.60 -25.72 23.16
CA ASN A 364 -0.46 -26.51 24.37
C ASN A 364 0.94 -26.33 24.98
N GLU A 365 1.15 -26.90 26.18
CA GLU A 365 2.42 -26.82 26.91
C GLU A 365 3.57 -27.60 26.23
N GLU A 366 3.30 -28.71 25.52
CA GLU A 366 4.33 -29.48 24.80
C GLU A 366 4.92 -28.68 23.64
N ASP A 367 4.11 -27.87 22.96
CA ASP A 367 4.55 -26.92 21.94
C ASP A 367 5.27 -25.69 22.55
N ALA A 368 4.85 -25.25 23.75
CA ALA A 368 5.54 -24.19 24.48
C ALA A 368 6.94 -24.63 24.96
N ASP A 369 7.10 -25.88 25.39
CA ASP A 369 8.40 -26.48 25.76
C ASP A 369 9.30 -26.69 24.53
N ARG A 370 8.71 -26.98 23.36
CA ARG A 370 9.44 -27.18 22.09
C ARG A 370 9.69 -25.89 21.29
N LEU A 371 9.21 -24.75 21.76
CA LEU A 371 9.24 -23.47 21.04
C LEU A 371 8.60 -23.56 19.64
N ILE A 372 7.42 -24.20 19.56
CA ILE A 372 6.58 -24.30 18.36
C ILE A 372 5.39 -23.35 18.54
N PRO A 373 5.55 -22.03 18.30
CA PRO A 373 4.45 -21.08 18.45
C PRO A 373 3.34 -21.35 17.43
N SER A 374 2.10 -21.17 17.87
CA SER A 374 0.92 -21.12 16.99
C SER A 374 0.67 -19.72 16.46
N ARG A 375 1.09 -18.68 17.19
CA ARG A 375 0.95 -17.27 16.81
C ARG A 375 2.03 -16.39 17.43
N ILE A 376 2.47 -15.34 16.72
CA ILE A 376 3.18 -14.19 17.30
C ILE A 376 2.18 -13.11 17.75
N MET A 377 2.42 -12.56 18.94
CA MET A 377 1.67 -11.47 19.54
C MET A 377 2.22 -10.10 19.10
N HIS A 378 1.42 -9.03 19.22
CA HIS A 378 1.85 -7.67 18.84
C HIS A 378 3.13 -7.23 19.57
N SER A 379 3.21 -7.53 20.87
CA SER A 379 4.40 -7.41 21.72
C SER A 379 5.65 -8.13 21.21
N GLY A 380 5.48 -9.28 20.52
CA GLY A 380 6.58 -9.97 19.87
C GLY A 380 7.08 -9.24 18.62
N VAL A 381 6.15 -8.64 17.86
CA VAL A 381 6.49 -7.81 16.70
C VAL A 381 7.12 -6.48 17.13
N GLU A 382 6.67 -5.88 18.23
CA GLU A 382 7.34 -4.72 18.86
C GLU A 382 8.80 -5.04 19.22
N ASP A 383 9.06 -6.13 19.95
CA ASP A 383 10.43 -6.54 20.34
C ASP A 383 11.31 -6.84 19.10
N ILE A 384 10.75 -7.40 18.02
CA ILE A 384 11.44 -7.53 16.72
C ILE A 384 11.85 -6.16 16.17
N LEU A 385 10.91 -5.22 16.07
CA LEU A 385 11.15 -3.89 15.49
C LEU A 385 12.12 -3.05 16.34
N GLU A 386 12.10 -3.22 17.66
CA GLU A 386 13.04 -2.59 18.60
C GLU A 386 14.45 -3.17 18.44
N ARG A 387 14.61 -4.50 18.36
CA ARG A 387 15.92 -5.14 18.09
C ARG A 387 16.50 -4.76 16.72
N MET A 388 15.64 -4.52 15.72
CA MET A 388 16.04 -4.01 14.41
C MET A 388 16.35 -2.50 14.41
N GLY A 389 16.15 -1.80 15.53
CA GLY A 389 16.35 -0.35 15.67
C GLY A 389 15.34 0.48 14.87
N ILE A 390 14.18 -0.08 14.52
CA ILE A 390 13.12 0.56 13.73
C ILE A 390 12.16 1.31 14.66
N LEU A 391 11.87 0.73 15.82
CA LEU A 391 11.14 1.38 16.91
C LEU A 391 12.07 1.77 18.05
N GLU A 392 11.75 2.88 18.69
CA GLU A 392 12.41 3.41 19.87
C GLU A 392 11.37 3.63 20.98
N ARG A 393 11.74 3.34 22.23
CA ARG A 393 10.94 3.64 23.43
C ARG A 393 11.56 4.80 24.20
N SER A 394 10.71 5.57 24.86
CA SER A 394 11.14 6.66 25.74
C SER A 394 11.90 6.10 26.95
N VAL A 395 13.07 6.66 27.27
CA VAL A 395 13.99 6.17 28.32
C VAL A 395 13.35 6.10 29.72
N GLU A 396 12.25 6.83 29.94
CA GLU A 396 11.54 6.83 31.23
C GLU A 396 10.81 5.50 31.51
N GLU A 397 10.36 4.77 30.48
CA GLU A 397 9.55 3.54 30.65
C GLU A 397 10.37 2.31 31.05
N THR A 398 11.62 2.19 30.61
CA THR A 398 12.49 1.02 30.91
C THR A 398 12.91 0.93 32.38
N SER A 399 12.81 2.02 33.15
CA SER A 399 13.11 2.03 34.59
C SER A 399 12.02 1.40 35.48
N GLY A 400 10.83 1.13 34.92
CA GLY A 400 9.67 0.64 35.66
C GLY A 400 9.62 -0.88 35.91
N GLU A 401 10.29 -1.70 35.10
CA GLU A 401 10.27 -3.17 35.26
C GLU A 401 11.35 -3.68 36.25
N GLU A 402 12.57 -3.13 36.24
CA GLU A 402 13.65 -3.59 37.13
C GLU A 402 13.42 -3.25 38.61
N SER A 403 12.66 -2.18 38.90
CA SER A 403 12.45 -1.68 40.26
C SER A 403 11.45 -2.48 41.11
N ARG A 404 10.79 -3.51 40.55
CA ARG A 404 9.88 -4.41 41.30
C ARG A 404 10.53 -5.69 41.84
N ALA A 405 11.81 -5.95 41.55
CA ALA A 405 12.48 -7.20 41.93
C ALA A 405 13.18 -7.20 43.31
N GLY A 406 13.30 -6.06 43.99
CA GLY A 406 14.09 -5.94 45.23
C GLY A 406 13.34 -5.29 46.40
N GLY A 407 12.64 -6.08 47.23
CA GLY A 407 11.76 -5.52 48.27
C GLY A 407 11.25 -6.43 49.38
N SER A 408 11.96 -7.49 49.78
CA SER A 408 11.61 -8.32 50.94
C SER A 408 12.68 -8.31 52.03
N GLY A 409 12.89 -7.14 52.64
CA GLY A 409 13.69 -7.00 53.86
C GLY A 409 13.02 -7.69 55.04
N THR A 410 13.68 -8.70 55.61
CA THR A 410 13.17 -9.48 56.75
C THR A 410 13.13 -8.66 58.04
N GLY A 411 11.98 -8.63 58.69
CA GLY A 411 11.85 -8.17 60.08
C GLY A 411 12.25 -9.28 61.05
N VAL A 412 13.12 -8.96 62.01
CA VAL A 412 13.43 -9.80 63.17
C VAL A 412 13.32 -8.94 64.44
N CYS A 413 12.56 -9.44 65.40
CA CYS A 413 12.56 -9.06 66.81
C CYS A 413 12.49 -10.36 67.63
#